data_AF-A0A8T5USP0-F1
#
_entry.id   AF-A0A8T5USP0-F1
#
_cell.length_a   1.000
_cell.length_b   1.000
_cell.length_c   1.000
_cell.angle_alpha   90.00
_cell.angle_beta   90.00
_cell.angle_gamma   90.00
#
_symmetry.space_group_name_H-M   'P 1'
#
loop_
_entity.id
_entity.type
_entity.pdbx_description
1 polymer ?
#
loop_
_entity_poly.entity_id
_entity_poly.type
_entity_poly.pdbx_seq_one_letter_code
_entity_poly.pdbx_strand_id
1 'polypeptide(L)'
;MDNNGPNTANNVTISHLLNHNHLKWISDEGKGSYNHITGIWSVQTIENGTNINLHVVAQIIASNINITSNAIYKSGLNIDPNISNNMTSTTLKIPPSADISITQSASNYNPKNFHNIYIKIKVKNQGHNDAQNLTINSGLNPDLLKYISCYGNGNYNPKTGIWT
;
A
#
# COMPACT_ATOMS: atom_id res chain seq x y z
N MET A 1 20.49 -1.03 -17.51
CA MET A 1 21.45 -2.17 -17.50
C MET A 1 22.27 -2.03 -18.74
N ASP A 2 23.58 -1.99 -18.58
CA ASP A 2 24.49 -1.49 -19.61
C ASP A 2 25.54 -2.58 -19.87
N ASN A 3 25.75 -2.96 -21.13
CA ASN A 3 26.83 -3.88 -21.49
C ASN A 3 28.11 -3.08 -21.81
N ASN A 4 28.94 -2.91 -20.80
CA ASN A 4 30.21 -2.17 -20.90
C ASN A 4 31.39 -3.02 -21.42
N GLY A 5 31.15 -4.30 -21.73
CA GLY A 5 32.15 -5.21 -22.28
C GLY A 5 32.15 -5.22 -23.82
N PRO A 6 33.25 -5.64 -24.46
CA PRO A 6 33.38 -5.57 -25.91
C PRO A 6 32.48 -6.54 -26.70
N ASN A 7 31.85 -7.51 -26.03
CA ASN A 7 31.09 -8.60 -26.65
C ASN A 7 29.61 -8.53 -26.28
N THR A 8 28.73 -8.93 -27.20
CA THR A 8 27.29 -9.11 -26.94
C THR A 8 27.06 -10.13 -25.82
N ALA A 9 26.36 -9.72 -24.76
CA ALA A 9 25.95 -10.60 -23.67
C ALA A 9 24.74 -11.46 -24.09
N ASN A 10 24.84 -12.78 -23.92
CA ASN A 10 23.79 -13.74 -24.28
C ASN A 10 23.26 -14.46 -23.04
N ASN A 11 21.98 -14.86 -23.06
CA ASN A 11 21.28 -15.56 -21.98
C ASN A 11 21.38 -14.82 -20.63
N VAL A 12 21.21 -13.51 -20.66
CA VAL A 12 21.28 -12.65 -19.48
C VAL A 12 20.09 -12.95 -18.56
N THR A 13 20.37 -13.25 -17.30
CA THR A 13 19.35 -13.45 -16.27
C THR A 13 19.53 -12.47 -15.12
N ILE A 14 18.41 -11.94 -14.66
CA ILE A 14 18.34 -10.98 -13.55
C ILE A 14 17.40 -11.55 -12.50
N SER A 15 17.79 -11.50 -11.25
CA SER A 15 16.95 -11.81 -10.11
C SER A 15 16.43 -10.51 -9.49
N HIS A 16 15.12 -10.38 -9.47
CA HIS A 16 14.35 -9.31 -8.87
C HIS A 16 13.05 -9.90 -8.33
N LEU A 17 13.04 -10.39 -7.09
CA LEU A 17 11.85 -10.97 -6.48
C LEU A 17 11.09 -9.90 -5.69
N LEU A 18 9.81 -9.72 -6.02
CA LEU A 18 8.91 -8.88 -5.23
C LEU A 18 8.60 -9.55 -3.89
N ASN A 19 8.58 -8.76 -2.81
CA ASN A 19 8.11 -9.23 -1.52
C ASN A 19 6.56 -9.29 -1.54
N HIS A 20 6.01 -10.46 -1.84
CA HIS A 20 4.57 -10.67 -1.97
C HIS A 20 3.76 -10.46 -0.69
N ASN A 21 4.40 -10.31 0.47
CA ASN A 21 3.71 -9.91 1.70
C ASN A 21 3.36 -8.41 1.72
N HIS A 22 4.08 -7.59 0.95
CA HIS A 22 3.96 -6.12 0.97
C HIS A 22 3.66 -5.52 -0.41
N LEU A 23 3.90 -6.26 -1.48
CA LEU A 23 3.72 -5.85 -2.86
C LEU A 23 2.86 -6.87 -3.61
N LYS A 24 1.95 -6.39 -4.44
CA LYS A 24 1.19 -7.20 -5.39
C LYS A 24 1.65 -6.86 -6.81
N TRP A 25 2.11 -7.86 -7.55
CA TRP A 25 2.46 -7.68 -8.97
C TRP A 25 1.23 -7.28 -9.81
N ILE A 26 1.40 -6.32 -10.72
CA ILE A 26 0.37 -5.89 -11.69
C ILE A 26 0.81 -6.25 -13.10
N SER A 27 2.01 -5.81 -13.50
CA SER A 27 2.54 -6.01 -14.85
C SER A 27 4.05 -5.82 -14.87
N ASP A 28 4.66 -6.17 -16.00
CA ASP A 28 6.04 -5.85 -16.33
C ASP A 28 6.12 -5.43 -17.81
N GLU A 29 7.12 -4.61 -18.13
CA GLU A 29 7.43 -4.18 -19.48
C GLU A 29 8.95 -4.09 -19.68
N GLY A 30 9.43 -4.43 -20.88
CA GLY A 30 10.85 -4.40 -21.21
C GLY A 30 11.26 -5.57 -22.10
N LYS A 31 12.56 -5.64 -22.41
CA LYS A 31 13.11 -6.73 -23.22
C LYS A 31 13.11 -8.04 -22.42
N GLY A 32 12.69 -9.13 -23.06
CA GLY A 32 12.72 -10.46 -22.45
C GLY A 32 11.43 -10.83 -21.75
N SER A 33 11.51 -11.66 -20.70
CA SER A 33 10.34 -12.16 -20.00
C SER A 33 10.61 -12.27 -18.50
N TYR A 34 9.71 -11.72 -17.69
CA TYR A 34 9.77 -11.75 -16.24
C TYR A 34 8.82 -12.79 -15.66
N ASN A 35 9.31 -13.60 -14.73
CA ASN A 35 8.50 -14.51 -13.93
C ASN A 35 8.34 -13.92 -12.52
N HIS A 36 7.18 -13.33 -12.24
CA HIS A 36 6.89 -12.68 -10.96
C HIS A 36 6.80 -13.63 -9.76
N ILE A 37 6.70 -14.95 -9.99
CA ILE A 37 6.67 -15.96 -8.93
C ILE A 37 8.10 -16.26 -8.45
N THR A 38 9.03 -16.44 -9.39
CA THR A 38 10.44 -16.75 -9.08
C THR A 38 11.31 -15.50 -8.97
N GLY A 39 10.84 -14.35 -9.47
CA GLY A 39 11.59 -13.12 -9.57
C GLY A 39 12.69 -13.16 -10.64
N ILE A 40 12.62 -14.08 -11.60
CA ILE A 40 13.63 -14.20 -12.64
C ILE A 40 13.19 -13.45 -13.90
N TRP A 41 14.04 -12.56 -14.39
CA TRP A 41 13.91 -11.90 -15.68
C TRP A 41 14.95 -12.46 -16.65
N SER A 42 14.48 -13.06 -17.74
CA SER A 42 15.33 -13.63 -18.79
C SER A 42 15.40 -12.69 -19.99
N VAL A 43 16.59 -12.21 -20.31
CA VAL A 43 16.90 -11.35 -21.46
C VAL A 43 17.82 -12.13 -22.40
N GLN A 44 17.37 -12.42 -23.61
CA GLN A 44 18.15 -13.25 -24.54
C GLN A 44 19.50 -12.62 -24.92
N THR A 45 19.50 -11.34 -25.30
CA THR A 45 20.70 -10.65 -25.77
C THR A 45 20.76 -9.20 -25.32
N ILE A 46 21.95 -8.70 -25.01
CA ILE A 46 22.26 -7.27 -24.85
C ILE A 46 23.49 -6.97 -25.69
N GLU A 47 23.30 -6.16 -26.73
CA GLU A 47 24.37 -5.78 -27.66
C GLU A 47 25.41 -4.91 -26.95
N ASN A 48 26.66 -4.98 -27.42
CA ASN A 48 27.74 -4.16 -26.88
C ASN A 48 27.39 -2.66 -26.97
N GLY A 49 27.60 -1.93 -25.87
CA GLY A 49 27.35 -0.49 -25.78
C GLY A 49 25.88 -0.10 -25.77
N THR A 50 24.96 -1.08 -25.70
CA THR A 50 23.53 -0.81 -25.61
C THR A 50 23.02 -0.92 -24.18
N ASN A 51 21.95 -0.17 -23.92
CA ASN A 51 21.26 -0.17 -22.65
C ASN A 51 19.84 -0.70 -22.83
N ILE A 52 19.37 -1.45 -21.84
CA ILE A 52 17.97 -1.86 -21.76
C ILE A 52 17.33 -1.34 -20.47
N ASN A 53 16.04 -1.03 -20.57
CA ASN A 53 15.18 -0.67 -19.45
C ASN A 53 14.17 -1.80 -19.21
N LEU A 54 14.02 -2.15 -17.93
CA LEU A 54 13.17 -3.23 -17.44
C LEU A 54 12.33 -2.66 -16.31
N HIS A 55 11.01 -2.68 -16.45
CA HIS A 55 10.09 -2.07 -15.50
C HIS A 55 9.15 -3.12 -14.91
N VAL A 56 9.00 -3.12 -13.59
CA VAL A 56 7.99 -3.90 -12.88
C VAL A 56 7.01 -2.95 -12.23
N VAL A 57 5.72 -3.15 -12.48
CA VAL A 57 4.63 -2.41 -11.84
C VAL A 57 4.05 -3.27 -10.72
N ALA A 58 4.11 -2.76 -9.49
CA ALA A 58 3.57 -3.42 -8.31
C ALA A 58 2.75 -2.44 -7.47
N GLN A 59 1.69 -2.94 -6.85
CA GLN A 59 0.86 -2.23 -5.88
C GLN A 59 1.37 -2.48 -4.47
N ILE A 60 1.52 -1.41 -3.68
CA ILE A 60 1.80 -1.52 -2.24
C ILE A 60 0.54 -1.99 -1.52
N ILE A 61 0.65 -3.06 -0.73
CA ILE A 61 -0.45 -3.67 0.03
C ILE A 61 -0.14 -3.76 1.53
N ALA A 62 0.80 -2.95 2.02
CA ALA A 62 1.16 -2.85 3.42
C ALA A 62 1.60 -1.43 3.76
N SER A 63 1.57 -1.06 5.04
CA SER A 63 1.90 0.30 5.52
C SER A 63 2.63 0.27 6.86
N ASN A 64 3.26 1.39 7.22
CA ASN A 64 4.15 1.50 8.38
C ASN A 64 5.36 0.54 8.33
N ILE A 65 5.96 0.38 7.16
CA ILE A 65 7.08 -0.55 6.91
C ILE A 65 8.11 0.05 5.96
N ASN A 66 9.30 -0.55 5.93
CA ASN A 66 10.28 -0.33 4.88
C ASN A 66 10.28 -1.54 3.92
N ILE A 67 10.24 -1.28 2.62
CA ILE A 67 10.34 -2.30 1.58
C ILE A 67 11.67 -2.11 0.87
N THR A 68 12.58 -3.07 0.98
CA THR A 68 13.82 -3.12 0.19
C THR A 68 13.59 -3.98 -1.04
N SER A 69 13.86 -3.42 -2.21
CA SER A 69 13.85 -4.11 -3.49
C SER A 69 15.27 -4.24 -4.02
N ASN A 70 15.64 -5.43 -4.47
CA ASN A 70 16.98 -5.73 -4.98
C ASN A 70 16.88 -6.23 -6.42
N ALA A 71 17.81 -5.80 -7.27
CA ALA A 71 18.02 -6.38 -8.59
C ALA A 71 19.46 -6.89 -8.67
N ILE A 72 19.62 -8.14 -9.08
CA ILE A 72 20.91 -8.84 -9.11
C ILE A 72 21.08 -9.50 -10.47
N TYR A 73 22.13 -9.14 -11.21
CA TYR A 73 22.55 -9.91 -12.38
C TYR A 73 23.12 -11.26 -11.92
N LYS A 74 22.60 -12.36 -12.48
CA LYS A 74 22.96 -13.72 -12.05
C LYS A 74 23.89 -14.42 -13.02
N SER A 75 23.66 -14.30 -14.32
CA SER A 75 24.53 -14.92 -15.33
C SER A 75 24.18 -14.48 -16.75
N GLY A 76 25.18 -14.62 -17.61
CA GLY A 76 25.11 -14.68 -19.06
C GLY A 76 26.21 -15.64 -19.54
N LEU A 77 26.22 -16.02 -20.82
CA LEU A 77 27.28 -16.89 -21.37
C LEU A 77 28.69 -16.26 -21.28
N ASN A 78 28.75 -14.93 -21.20
CA ASN A 78 30.00 -14.19 -21.03
C ASN A 78 30.24 -13.89 -19.54
N ILE A 79 31.46 -14.11 -19.08
CA ILE A 79 31.87 -13.74 -17.72
C ILE A 79 31.93 -12.21 -17.64
N ASP A 80 31.18 -11.63 -16.70
CA ASP A 80 31.33 -10.23 -16.32
C ASP A 80 32.48 -10.10 -15.30
N PRO A 81 33.60 -9.44 -15.66
CA PRO A 81 34.73 -9.28 -14.76
C PRO A 81 34.47 -8.31 -13.61
N ASN A 82 33.49 -7.41 -13.71
CA ASN A 82 33.19 -6.41 -12.69
C ASN A 82 31.97 -6.80 -11.85
N ILE A 83 32.11 -7.80 -10.98
CA ILE A 83 30.99 -8.24 -10.13
C ILE A 83 30.41 -7.16 -9.20
N SER A 84 31.12 -6.06 -8.98
CA SER A 84 30.69 -5.00 -8.04
C SER A 84 29.51 -4.18 -8.55
N ASN A 85 29.27 -4.15 -9.87
CA ASN A 85 28.14 -3.41 -10.48
C ASN A 85 26.93 -4.30 -10.79
N ASN A 86 26.96 -5.58 -10.38
CA ASN A 86 25.92 -6.57 -10.67
C ASN A 86 24.78 -6.60 -9.67
N MET A 87 24.73 -5.62 -8.75
CA MET A 87 23.68 -5.51 -7.75
C MET A 87 23.31 -4.06 -7.54
N THR A 88 22.01 -3.80 -7.42
CA THR A 88 21.46 -2.53 -6.96
C THR A 88 20.31 -2.78 -6.00
N SER A 89 20.09 -1.84 -5.08
CA SER A 89 18.99 -1.89 -4.12
C SER A 89 18.32 -0.54 -3.98
N THR A 90 17.02 -0.56 -3.67
CA THR A 90 16.22 0.64 -3.40
C THR A 90 15.30 0.36 -2.23
N THR A 91 15.23 1.30 -1.30
CA THR A 91 14.37 1.19 -0.11
C THR A 91 13.25 2.23 -0.18
N LEU A 92 12.01 1.75 -0.06
CA LEU A 92 10.81 2.57 0.03
C LEU A 92 10.33 2.61 1.48
N LYS A 93 10.10 3.81 2.01
CA LYS A 93 9.49 4.00 3.34
C LYS A 93 8.00 4.26 3.17
N ILE A 94 7.18 3.33 3.64
CA ILE A 94 5.72 3.45 3.55
C ILE A 94 5.19 3.98 4.89
N PRO A 95 4.57 5.17 4.93
CA PRO A 95 4.01 5.71 6.16
C PRO A 95 2.85 4.84 6.68
N PRO A 96 2.47 5.00 7.96
CA PRO A 96 1.23 4.42 8.45
C PRO A 96 0.03 5.00 7.69
N SER A 97 -0.97 4.16 7.44
CA SER A 97 -2.20 4.53 6.75
C SER A 97 -3.41 4.02 7.55
N ALA A 98 -4.12 4.94 8.19
CA ALA A 98 -5.48 4.74 8.64
C ALA A 98 -6.42 5.43 7.65
N ASP A 99 -7.54 4.80 7.31
CA ASP A 99 -8.56 5.36 6.42
C ASP A 99 -9.91 5.19 7.10
N ILE A 100 -10.47 6.27 7.64
CA ILE A 100 -11.65 6.21 8.50
C ILE A 100 -12.88 6.68 7.75
N SER A 101 -13.85 5.77 7.59
CA SER A 101 -15.19 6.12 7.12
C SER A 101 -16.18 6.16 8.28
N ILE A 102 -17.05 7.17 8.23
CA ILE A 102 -18.10 7.40 9.23
C ILE A 102 -19.44 7.45 8.50
N THR A 103 -20.42 6.71 8.99
CA THR A 103 -21.82 6.85 8.56
C THR A 103 -22.72 7.10 9.74
N GLN A 104 -23.76 7.91 9.52
CA GLN A 104 -24.73 8.29 10.53
C GLN A 104 -26.15 8.05 10.02
N SER A 105 -27.02 7.53 10.88
CA SER A 105 -28.43 7.30 10.57
C SER A 105 -29.30 7.53 11.79
N ALA A 106 -30.52 8.05 11.58
CA ALA A 106 -31.53 8.18 12.62
C ALA A 106 -32.55 7.05 12.54
N SER A 107 -33.11 6.66 13.68
CA SER A 107 -34.23 5.70 13.74
C SER A 107 -35.52 6.26 13.13
N ASN A 108 -35.67 7.58 13.10
CA ASN A 108 -36.77 8.29 12.46
C ASN A 108 -36.29 9.69 12.03
N TYR A 109 -36.44 10.02 10.76
CA TYR A 109 -36.07 11.33 10.19
C TYR A 109 -37.16 12.40 10.32
N ASN A 110 -38.38 12.00 10.71
CA ASN A 110 -39.51 12.89 10.95
C ASN A 110 -40.15 12.58 12.33
N PRO A 111 -39.41 12.76 13.44
CA PRO A 111 -39.97 12.53 14.77
C PRO A 111 -41.06 13.55 15.08
N LYS A 112 -42.11 13.11 15.78
CA LYS A 112 -43.08 14.02 16.39
C LYS A 112 -42.48 14.61 17.68
N ASN A 113 -43.02 15.73 18.13
CA ASN A 113 -42.62 16.32 19.40
C ASN A 113 -42.73 15.27 20.54
N PHE A 114 -41.77 15.27 21.44
CA PHE A 114 -41.62 14.32 22.56
C PHE A 114 -41.40 12.84 22.21
N HIS A 115 -41.21 12.48 20.94
CA HIS A 115 -40.81 11.11 20.59
C HIS A 115 -39.30 10.91 20.74
N ASN A 116 -38.92 9.77 21.29
CA ASN A 116 -37.51 9.36 21.37
C ASN A 116 -37.03 8.85 20.01
N ILE A 117 -35.82 9.25 19.63
CA ILE A 117 -35.08 8.68 18.50
C ILE A 117 -33.73 8.18 19.01
N TYR A 118 -33.12 7.26 18.26
CA TYR A 118 -31.70 6.97 18.43
C TYR A 118 -30.94 7.32 17.15
N ILE A 119 -29.71 7.78 17.34
CA ILE A 119 -28.76 8.06 16.28
C ILE A 119 -27.70 6.97 16.32
N LYS A 120 -27.49 6.30 15.19
CA LYS A 120 -26.46 5.29 15.02
C LYS A 120 -25.31 5.89 14.22
N ILE A 121 -24.12 5.90 14.81
CA ILE A 121 -22.88 6.25 14.15
C ILE A 121 -22.08 4.97 13.96
N LYS A 122 -21.64 4.70 12.73
CA LYS A 122 -20.78 3.56 12.40
C LYS A 122 -19.44 4.10 11.93
N VAL A 123 -18.37 3.64 12.56
CA VAL A 123 -16.99 3.98 12.23
C VAL A 123 -16.34 2.73 11.67
N LYS A 124 -15.62 2.86 10.56
CA LYS A 124 -14.87 1.75 9.97
C LYS A 124 -13.50 2.25 9.57
N ASN A 125 -12.46 1.56 10.03
CA ASN A 125 -11.12 1.71 9.49
C ASN A 125 -10.97 0.79 8.27
N GLN A 126 -10.70 1.38 7.13
CA GLN A 126 -10.42 0.75 5.84
C GLN A 126 -8.92 0.78 5.52
N GLY A 127 -8.12 1.44 6.36
CA GLY A 127 -6.67 1.47 6.26
C GLY A 127 -6.02 0.21 6.81
N HIS A 128 -4.72 0.07 6.54
CA HIS A 128 -3.92 -1.08 6.97
C HIS A 128 -3.38 -0.95 8.40
N ASN A 129 -3.40 0.25 9.00
CA ASN A 129 -2.98 0.46 10.38
C ASN A 129 -4.12 0.94 11.26
N ASP A 130 -4.05 0.62 12.55
CA ASP A 130 -4.97 1.10 13.58
C ASP A 130 -5.03 2.62 13.61
N ALA A 131 -6.25 3.16 13.62
CA ALA A 131 -6.46 4.55 13.97
C ALA A 131 -6.45 4.70 15.50
N GLN A 132 -5.69 5.67 15.99
CA GLN A 132 -5.57 5.96 17.42
C GLN A 132 -6.12 7.36 17.71
N ASN A 133 -6.58 7.57 18.94
CA ASN A 133 -7.06 8.87 19.43
C ASN A 133 -8.17 9.49 18.57
N LEU A 134 -9.10 8.66 18.08
CA LEU A 134 -10.23 9.12 17.29
C LEU A 134 -11.15 10.00 18.14
N THR A 135 -11.51 11.14 17.59
CA THR A 135 -12.53 12.02 18.16
C THR A 135 -13.57 12.28 17.08
N ILE A 136 -14.83 11.98 17.35
CA ILE A 136 -15.92 12.10 16.36
C ILE A 136 -16.97 13.04 16.89
N ASN A 137 -17.21 14.14 16.16
CA ASN A 137 -18.33 15.02 16.43
C ASN A 137 -19.58 14.46 15.74
N SER A 138 -20.60 14.12 16.53
CA SER A 138 -21.89 13.62 16.04
C SER A 138 -22.74 14.67 15.31
N GLY A 139 -22.39 15.95 15.45
CA GLY A 139 -23.16 17.08 14.92
C GLY A 139 -24.51 17.28 15.64
N LEU A 140 -24.76 16.56 16.73
CA LEU A 140 -26.00 16.70 17.49
C LEU A 140 -25.94 17.97 18.33
N ASN A 141 -26.93 18.86 18.15
CA ASN A 141 -27.06 20.04 18.96
C ASN A 141 -27.75 19.68 20.31
N PRO A 142 -27.04 19.76 21.45
CA PRO A 142 -27.58 19.39 22.75
C PRO A 142 -28.67 20.35 23.24
N ASP A 143 -28.75 21.58 22.71
CA ASP A 143 -29.80 22.54 23.08
C ASP A 143 -31.15 22.19 22.43
N LEU A 144 -31.12 21.42 21.34
CA LEU A 144 -32.30 21.00 20.58
C LEU A 144 -32.74 19.57 20.92
N LEU A 145 -31.92 18.81 21.65
CA LEU A 145 -32.14 17.40 21.94
C LEU A 145 -31.92 17.08 23.41
N LYS A 146 -32.88 16.40 24.03
CA LYS A 146 -32.70 15.84 25.37
C LYS A 146 -31.97 14.49 25.28
N TYR A 147 -30.73 14.43 25.76
CA TYR A 147 -30.01 13.17 25.90
C TYR A 147 -30.69 12.22 26.91
N ILE A 148 -30.77 10.93 26.56
CA ILE A 148 -31.34 9.88 27.42
C ILE A 148 -30.26 8.86 27.79
N SER A 149 -29.68 8.21 26.78
CA SER A 149 -28.62 7.22 26.96
C SER A 149 -27.81 7.04 25.67
N CYS A 150 -26.62 6.47 25.80
CA CYS A 150 -25.80 5.98 24.71
C CYS A 150 -25.28 4.58 25.04
N TYR A 151 -25.00 3.78 24.02
CA TYR A 151 -24.31 2.50 24.14
C TYR A 151 -23.45 2.29 22.89
N GLY A 152 -22.33 1.58 23.03
CA GLY A 152 -21.41 1.32 21.92
C GLY A 152 -19.96 1.26 22.36
N ASN A 153 -19.07 1.18 21.38
CA ASN A 153 -17.62 1.18 21.60
C ASN A 153 -17.14 2.63 21.58
N GLY A 154 -17.01 3.23 22.77
CA GLY A 154 -16.57 4.62 22.96
C GLY A 154 -17.36 5.33 24.05
N ASN A 155 -16.86 6.48 24.47
CA ASN A 155 -17.50 7.36 25.44
C ASN A 155 -18.12 8.56 24.72
N TYR A 156 -19.42 8.80 24.93
CA TYR A 156 -20.12 9.96 24.38
C TYR A 156 -20.25 11.06 25.44
N ASN A 157 -19.88 12.28 25.08
CA ASN A 157 -20.13 13.46 25.89
C ASN A 157 -21.40 14.17 25.38
N PRO A 158 -22.54 14.09 26.11
CA PRO A 158 -23.79 14.69 25.67
C PRO A 158 -23.80 16.21 25.71
N LYS A 159 -22.84 16.86 26.38
CA LYS A 159 -22.72 18.33 26.40
C LYS A 159 -22.01 18.87 25.16
N THR A 160 -21.09 18.11 24.58
CA THR A 160 -20.27 18.56 23.43
C THR A 160 -20.65 17.86 22.13
N GLY A 161 -21.42 16.75 22.20
CA GLY A 161 -21.73 15.94 21.03
C GLY A 161 -20.57 15.09 20.53
N ILE A 162 -19.50 14.96 21.32
CA ILE A 162 -18.25 14.30 20.92
C ILE A 162 -18.21 12.85 21.44
N TRP A 163 -17.74 11.94 20.58
CA TRP A 163 -17.34 10.58 20.90
C TRP A 163 -15.81 10.46 20.97
N THR A 164 -15.30 9.72 21.96
CA THR A 164 -13.88 9.35 22.14
C THR A 164 -13.73 7.87 22.41
#